data_AF-A0A1E7J8Q1-F1
#
_entry.id   AF-A0A1E7J8Q1-F1
#
_cell.length_a   1.000
_cell.length_b   1.000
_cell.length_c   1.000
_cell.angle_alpha   90.00
_cell.angle_beta   90.00
_cell.angle_gamma   90.00
#
_symmetry.space_group_name_H-M   'P 1'
#
loop_
_entity.id
_entity.type
_entity.pdbx_description
1 polymer ?
#
loop_
_entity_poly.entity_id
_entity_poly.type
_entity_poly.pdbx_seq_one_letter_code
_entity_poly.pdbx_strand_id
1 'polypeptide(L)'
;MGDPLFTVFKKPYELAVVEATHALEENRCRMKSVKEDIGKKRFVIEQREAEYQYDRYLALIMEGLAAEKAAPEVRAKALAEKVKVTAVAINVSKADLEKSMHQMSEAEARTKRLEADLGRKKIKLEQTTTYAKSDGIICNMFMSEGIVVDEQMMLFAFVDTSQWWVQANFKETVLKDVKPGMKAIIVFPMYPDRTFHGIVGQIG
;
A
#
# COMPACT_ATOMS: atom_id res chain seq x y z
N MET A 1 24.28 4.21 5.06
CA MET A 1 24.03 2.78 4.73
C MET A 1 25.33 2.05 5.01
N GLY A 2 25.30 0.95 5.75
CA GLY A 2 26.49 0.13 5.97
C GLY A 2 26.83 -0.72 4.75
N ASP A 3 27.87 -1.55 4.85
CA ASP A 3 28.35 -2.36 3.73
C ASP A 3 27.38 -3.50 3.40
N PRO A 4 27.23 -3.86 2.11
CA PRO A 4 26.39 -5.00 1.70
C PRO A 4 27.04 -6.31 2.17
N LEU A 5 26.27 -7.12 2.92
CA LEU A 5 26.71 -8.40 3.45
C LEU A 5 26.55 -9.53 2.43
N PHE A 6 25.35 -9.65 1.87
CA PHE A 6 25.06 -10.63 0.83
C PHE A 6 23.90 -10.13 -0.04
N THR A 7 23.83 -10.70 -1.24
CA THR A 7 22.79 -10.43 -2.22
C THR A 7 22.20 -11.75 -2.71
N VAL A 8 20.88 -11.85 -2.72
CA VAL A 8 20.16 -12.97 -3.33
C VAL A 8 19.77 -12.63 -4.77
N PHE A 9 19.49 -13.65 -5.58
CA PHE A 9 19.15 -13.50 -6.99
C PHE A 9 17.93 -12.58 -7.21
N LYS A 10 18.17 -11.38 -7.77
CA LYS A 10 17.18 -10.28 -7.82
C LYS A 10 16.14 -10.39 -8.93
N LYS A 11 16.48 -11.06 -10.04
CA LYS A 11 15.70 -11.03 -11.29
C LYS A 11 14.22 -11.42 -11.12
N PRO A 12 13.84 -12.43 -10.30
CA PRO A 12 12.44 -12.76 -10.06
C PRO A 12 11.69 -11.65 -9.31
N TYR A 13 12.36 -10.93 -8.40
CA TYR A 13 11.77 -9.83 -7.64
C TYR A 13 11.61 -8.57 -8.49
N GLU A 14 12.58 -8.29 -9.37
CA GLU A 14 12.48 -7.20 -10.35
C GLU A 14 11.30 -7.44 -11.29
N LEU A 15 11.16 -8.66 -11.82
CA LEU A 15 10.04 -9.02 -12.67
C LEU A 15 8.71 -8.89 -11.92
N ALA A 16 8.63 -9.33 -10.67
CA ALA A 16 7.43 -9.18 -9.86
C ALA A 16 7.05 -7.71 -9.60
N VAL A 17 8.02 -6.80 -9.52
CA VAL A 17 7.76 -5.35 -9.47
C VAL A 17 7.19 -4.87 -10.79
N VAL A 18 7.77 -5.28 -11.92
CA VAL A 18 7.28 -4.93 -13.26
C VAL A 18 5.84 -5.42 -13.48
N GLU A 19 5.54 -6.66 -13.13
CA GLU A 19 4.18 -7.23 -13.20
C GLU A 19 3.19 -6.41 -12.35
N ALA A 20 3.56 -6.08 -11.11
CA ALA A 20 2.71 -5.26 -10.24
C ALA A 20 2.52 -3.83 -10.77
N THR A 21 3.55 -3.24 -11.41
CA THR A 21 3.41 -1.93 -12.06
C THR A 21 2.43 -1.97 -13.22
N HIS A 22 2.50 -2.99 -14.09
CA HIS A 22 1.58 -3.11 -15.21
C HIS A 22 0.15 -3.39 -14.76
N ALA A 23 -0.05 -4.21 -13.73
CA ALA A 23 -1.38 -4.42 -13.14
C ALA A 23 -1.98 -3.10 -12.60
N LEU A 24 -1.17 -2.24 -11.99
CA LEU A 24 -1.58 -0.91 -11.54
C LEU A 24 -1.93 0.01 -12.71
N GLU A 25 -1.10 0.03 -13.76
CA GLU A 25 -1.35 0.81 -14.97
C GLU A 25 -2.62 0.38 -15.70
N GLU A 26 -2.86 -0.93 -15.83
CA GLU A 26 -4.09 -1.49 -16.41
C GLU A 26 -5.33 -0.98 -15.68
N ASN A 27 -5.32 -1.03 -14.33
CA ASN A 27 -6.44 -0.55 -13.54
C ASN A 27 -6.61 0.97 -13.64
N ARG A 28 -5.52 1.73 -13.74
CA ARG A 28 -5.56 3.19 -13.98
C ARG A 28 -6.13 3.53 -15.35
N CYS A 29 -5.78 2.77 -16.39
CA CYS A 29 -6.37 2.93 -17.72
C CYS A 29 -7.88 2.65 -17.68
N ARG A 30 -8.29 1.55 -17.06
CA ARG A 30 -9.72 1.24 -16.86
C ARG A 30 -10.46 2.35 -16.11
N MET A 31 -9.84 2.91 -15.07
CA MET A 31 -10.41 4.01 -14.29
C MET A 31 -10.60 5.28 -15.14
N LYS A 32 -9.67 5.60 -16.05
CA LYS A 32 -9.83 6.70 -17.01
C LYS A 32 -11.05 6.47 -17.91
N SER A 33 -11.21 5.28 -18.47
CA SER A 33 -12.36 4.95 -19.32
C SER A 33 -13.69 5.09 -18.57
N VAL A 34 -13.77 4.58 -17.33
CA VAL A 34 -14.97 4.75 -16.50
C VAL A 34 -15.27 6.22 -16.22
N LYS A 35 -14.24 7.03 -15.96
CA LYS A 35 -14.38 8.48 -15.74
C LYS A 35 -14.94 9.20 -16.98
N GLU A 36 -14.47 8.85 -18.17
CA GLU A 36 -15.00 9.38 -19.42
C GLU A 36 -16.46 9.00 -19.62
N ASP A 37 -16.84 7.76 -19.33
CA ASP A 37 -18.21 7.30 -19.44
C ASP A 37 -19.14 7.99 -18.43
N ILE A 38 -18.68 8.25 -17.20
CA ILE A 38 -19.39 9.10 -16.23
C ILE A 38 -19.61 10.50 -16.81
N GLY A 39 -18.60 11.08 -17.47
CA GLY A 39 -18.72 12.37 -18.15
C GLY A 39 -19.81 12.38 -19.22
N LYS A 40 -19.82 11.37 -20.10
CA LYS A 40 -20.86 11.20 -21.13
C LYS A 40 -22.25 11.05 -20.51
N LYS A 41 -22.40 10.22 -19.47
CA LYS A 41 -23.69 10.01 -18.78
C LYS A 41 -24.20 11.29 -18.13
N ARG A 42 -23.32 12.10 -17.53
CA ARG A 42 -23.69 13.42 -16.99
C ARG A 42 -24.23 14.35 -18.07
N PHE A 43 -23.56 14.40 -19.21
CA PHE A 43 -24.01 15.21 -20.36
C PHE A 43 -25.39 14.75 -20.89
N VAL A 44 -25.62 13.44 -20.95
CA VAL A 44 -26.93 12.88 -21.35
C VAL A 44 -28.02 13.26 -20.33
N ILE A 45 -27.72 13.25 -19.03
CA ILE A 45 -28.67 13.70 -18.01
C ILE A 45 -29.00 15.18 -18.19
N GLU A 46 -28.00 16.03 -18.41
CA GLU A 46 -28.18 17.46 -18.64
C GLU A 46 -29.08 17.72 -19.87
N GLN A 47 -28.85 17.01 -20.97
CA GLN A 47 -29.72 17.09 -22.15
C GLN A 47 -31.16 16.66 -21.86
N ARG A 48 -31.36 15.56 -21.13
CA ARG A 48 -32.70 15.09 -20.73
C ARG A 48 -33.39 16.05 -19.77
N GLU A 49 -32.64 16.67 -18.86
CA GLU A 49 -33.17 17.68 -17.96
C GLU A 49 -33.63 18.92 -18.73
N ALA A 50 -32.88 19.37 -19.74
CA ALA A 50 -33.32 20.45 -20.62
C ALA A 50 -34.59 20.10 -21.40
N GLU A 51 -34.69 18.88 -21.96
CA GLU A 51 -35.89 18.40 -22.66
C GLU A 51 -37.09 18.33 -21.70
N TYR A 52 -36.89 17.84 -20.47
CA TYR A 52 -37.93 17.82 -19.44
C TYR A 52 -38.43 19.22 -19.08
N GLN A 53 -37.54 20.21 -18.93
CA GLN A 53 -37.96 21.59 -18.64
C GLN A 53 -38.78 22.17 -19.80
N TYR A 54 -38.39 21.89 -21.04
CA TYR A 54 -39.13 22.32 -22.23
C TYR A 54 -40.52 21.68 -22.30
N ASP A 55 -40.61 20.36 -22.11
CA ASP A 55 -41.88 19.64 -22.09
C ASP A 55 -42.80 20.11 -20.95
N ARG A 56 -42.22 20.37 -19.77
CA ARG A 56 -42.94 20.90 -18.62
C ARG A 56 -43.49 22.30 -18.88
N TYR A 57 -42.71 23.15 -19.55
CA TYR A 57 -43.15 24.49 -19.93
C TYR A 57 -44.33 24.44 -20.92
N LEU A 58 -44.25 23.59 -21.94
CA LEU A 58 -45.35 23.39 -22.90
C LEU A 58 -46.61 22.83 -22.23
N ALA A 59 -46.44 21.87 -21.32
CA ALA A 59 -47.55 21.30 -20.55
C ALA A 59 -48.26 22.37 -19.71
N LEU A 60 -47.50 23.25 -19.03
CA LEU A 60 -48.05 24.32 -18.21
C LEU A 60 -48.86 25.34 -19.03
N ILE A 61 -48.37 25.74 -20.20
CA ILE A 61 -49.12 26.64 -21.10
C ILE A 61 -50.41 25.97 -21.57
N MET A 62 -50.32 24.72 -22.00
CA MET A 62 -51.49 23.99 -22.51
C MET A 62 -52.52 23.69 -21.42
N GLU A 63 -52.09 23.47 -20.19
CA GLU A 63 -52.97 23.35 -19.02
C GLU A 63 -53.74 24.65 -18.77
N GLY A 64 -53.07 25.81 -18.81
CA GLY A 64 -53.73 27.12 -18.71
C GLY A 64 -54.75 27.36 -19.83
N LEU A 65 -54.39 27.09 -21.09
CA LEU A 65 -55.29 27.23 -22.23
C LEU A 65 -56.50 26.27 -22.17
N ALA A 66 -56.31 25.06 -21.64
CA ALA A 66 -57.40 24.11 -21.43
C ALA A 66 -58.35 24.58 -20.32
N ALA A 67 -57.82 25.18 -19.24
CA ALA A 67 -58.62 25.77 -18.17
C ALA A 67 -59.51 26.92 -18.67
N GLU A 68 -59.02 27.71 -19.63
CA GLU A 68 -59.78 28.77 -20.32
C GLU A 68 -60.72 28.24 -21.42
N LYS A 69 -60.80 26.91 -21.62
CA LYS A 69 -61.53 26.25 -22.73
C LYS A 69 -61.07 26.67 -24.14
N ALA A 70 -59.89 27.28 -24.25
CA ALA A 70 -59.28 27.70 -25.51
C ALA A 70 -58.51 26.56 -26.22
N ALA A 71 -58.28 25.43 -25.54
CA ALA A 71 -57.62 24.25 -26.08
C ALA A 71 -58.29 22.94 -25.64
N PRO A 72 -58.18 21.85 -26.44
CA PRO A 72 -58.76 20.56 -26.09
C PRO A 72 -58.03 19.88 -24.92
N GLU A 73 -58.78 19.46 -23.89
CA GLU A 73 -58.24 18.80 -22.68
C GLU A 73 -57.39 17.56 -22.98
N VAL A 74 -57.73 16.80 -24.02
CA VAL A 74 -56.99 15.59 -24.43
C VAL A 74 -55.53 15.93 -24.72
N ARG A 75 -55.27 17.10 -25.30
CA ARG A 75 -53.91 17.56 -25.63
C ARG A 75 -53.13 17.97 -24.38
N ALA A 76 -53.79 18.62 -23.42
CA ALA A 76 -53.20 18.94 -22.12
C ALA A 76 -52.83 17.66 -21.34
N LYS A 77 -53.73 16.67 -21.31
CA LYS A 77 -53.46 15.36 -20.68
C LYS A 77 -52.31 14.61 -21.35
N ALA A 78 -52.22 14.62 -22.67
CA ALA A 78 -51.12 13.99 -23.39
C ALA A 78 -49.74 14.61 -23.07
N LEU A 79 -49.68 15.95 -22.98
CA LEU A 79 -48.46 16.66 -22.58
C LEU A 79 -48.08 16.38 -21.12
N ALA A 80 -49.06 16.37 -20.21
CA ALA A 80 -48.83 16.01 -18.81
C ALA A 80 -48.27 14.59 -18.67
N GLU A 81 -48.74 13.63 -19.46
CA GLU A 81 -48.18 12.28 -19.47
C GLU A 81 -46.77 12.24 -20.06
N LYS A 82 -46.49 13.02 -21.11
CA LYS A 82 -45.14 13.15 -21.68
C LYS A 82 -44.13 13.64 -20.63
N VAL A 83 -44.50 14.61 -19.80
CA VAL A 83 -43.67 15.12 -18.69
C VAL A 83 -43.34 14.03 -17.67
N LYS A 84 -44.31 13.14 -17.35
CA LYS A 84 -44.04 12.00 -16.45
C LYS A 84 -43.05 11.03 -17.07
N VAL A 85 -43.20 10.73 -18.37
CA VAL A 85 -42.30 9.82 -19.08
C VAL A 85 -40.86 10.36 -19.11
N THR A 86 -40.68 11.65 -19.41
CA THR A 86 -39.36 12.28 -19.41
C THR A 86 -38.76 12.38 -18.00
N ALA A 87 -39.56 12.64 -16.97
CA ALA A 87 -39.11 12.58 -15.57
C ALA A 87 -38.58 11.18 -15.19
N VAL A 88 -39.31 10.12 -15.56
CA VAL A 88 -38.87 8.74 -15.32
C VAL A 88 -37.58 8.44 -16.08
N ALA A 89 -37.45 8.90 -17.33
CA ALA A 89 -36.25 8.71 -18.13
C ALA A 89 -35.01 9.38 -17.51
N ILE A 90 -35.16 10.54 -16.87
CA ILE A 90 -34.07 11.19 -16.12
C ILE A 90 -33.67 10.33 -14.92
N ASN A 91 -34.63 9.83 -14.14
CA ASN A 91 -34.35 9.00 -12.97
C ASN A 91 -33.60 7.71 -13.35
N VAL A 92 -33.98 7.07 -14.47
CA VAL A 92 -33.26 5.91 -15.00
C VAL A 92 -31.82 6.26 -15.36
N SER A 93 -31.59 7.40 -16.02
CA SER A 93 -30.22 7.86 -16.32
C SER A 93 -29.41 8.21 -15.07
N LYS A 94 -30.04 8.78 -14.05
CA LYS A 94 -29.40 9.06 -12.75
C LYS A 94 -28.99 7.78 -12.04
N ALA A 95 -29.85 6.76 -12.02
CA ALA A 95 -29.52 5.46 -11.45
C ALA A 95 -28.36 4.78 -12.20
N ASP A 96 -28.31 4.90 -13.53
CA ASP A 96 -27.21 4.35 -14.33
C ASP A 96 -25.89 5.14 -14.17
N LEU A 97 -25.97 6.44 -13.90
CA LEU A 97 -24.82 7.26 -13.49
C LEU A 97 -24.30 6.81 -12.11
N GLU A 98 -25.20 6.63 -11.14
CA GLU A 98 -24.85 6.16 -9.79
C GLU A 98 -24.14 4.80 -9.83
N LYS A 99 -24.65 3.87 -10.64
CA LYS A 99 -23.98 2.58 -10.91
C LYS A 99 -22.55 2.77 -11.42
N SER A 100 -22.33 3.68 -12.37
CA SER A 100 -20.98 3.98 -12.88
C SER A 100 -20.10 4.66 -11.82
N MET A 101 -20.66 5.50 -10.95
CA MET A 101 -19.93 6.08 -9.82
C MET A 101 -19.49 5.01 -8.81
N HIS A 102 -20.32 4.00 -8.55
CA HIS A 102 -19.91 2.85 -7.73
C HIS A 102 -18.77 2.07 -8.38
N GLN A 103 -18.85 1.80 -9.69
CA GLN A 103 -17.75 1.15 -10.43
C GLN A 103 -16.45 1.96 -10.36
N MET A 104 -16.53 3.29 -10.39
CA MET A 104 -15.37 4.16 -10.19
C MET A 104 -14.78 4.00 -8.78
N SER A 105 -15.63 4.01 -7.75
CA SER A 105 -15.19 3.80 -6.36
C SER A 105 -14.53 2.42 -6.15
N GLU A 106 -15.08 1.36 -6.75
CA GLU A 106 -14.48 0.03 -6.75
C GLU A 106 -13.10 0.03 -7.45
N ALA A 107 -12.98 0.71 -8.59
CA ALA A 107 -11.71 0.83 -9.30
C ALA A 107 -10.66 1.62 -8.50
N GLU A 108 -11.06 2.66 -7.77
CA GLU A 108 -10.19 3.42 -6.85
C GLU A 108 -9.72 2.54 -5.68
N ALA A 109 -10.62 1.79 -5.06
CA ALA A 109 -10.26 0.84 -3.99
C ALA A 109 -9.29 -0.22 -4.50
N ARG A 110 -9.52 -0.74 -5.71
CA ARG A 110 -8.61 -1.68 -6.38
C ARG A 110 -7.24 -1.05 -6.66
N THR A 111 -7.20 0.23 -7.03
CA THR A 111 -5.94 0.97 -7.24
C THR A 111 -5.13 1.00 -5.95
N LYS A 112 -5.73 1.39 -4.82
CA LYS A 112 -5.05 1.40 -3.51
C LYS A 112 -4.49 0.03 -3.13
N ARG A 113 -5.24 -1.05 -3.41
CA ARG A 113 -4.78 -2.42 -3.18
C ARG A 113 -3.56 -2.78 -4.04
N LEU A 114 -3.58 -2.40 -5.31
CA LEU A 114 -2.47 -2.65 -6.24
C LEU A 114 -1.22 -1.81 -5.89
N GLU A 115 -1.41 -0.57 -5.43
CA GLU A 115 -0.31 0.26 -4.92
C GLU A 115 0.34 -0.36 -3.68
N ALA A 116 -0.45 -0.88 -2.76
CA ALA A 116 0.05 -1.60 -1.59
C ALA A 116 0.80 -2.89 -1.97
N ASP A 117 0.30 -3.64 -2.95
CA ASP A 117 0.99 -4.83 -3.45
C ASP A 117 2.33 -4.47 -4.13
N LEU A 118 2.34 -3.45 -4.99
CA LEU A 118 3.56 -2.92 -5.60
C LEU A 118 4.57 -2.49 -4.53
N GLY A 119 4.12 -1.78 -3.49
CA GLY A 119 4.97 -1.40 -2.35
C GLY A 119 5.59 -2.63 -1.66
N ARG A 120 4.79 -3.68 -1.44
CA ARG A 120 5.30 -4.94 -0.88
C ARG A 120 6.34 -5.61 -1.77
N LYS A 121 6.13 -5.64 -3.09
CA LYS A 121 7.09 -6.20 -4.05
C LYS A 121 8.41 -5.40 -4.07
N LYS A 122 8.33 -4.06 -3.99
CA LYS A 122 9.50 -3.19 -3.87
C LYS A 122 10.29 -3.44 -2.60
N ILE A 123 9.62 -3.56 -1.44
CA ILE A 123 10.29 -3.91 -0.18
C ILE A 123 10.99 -5.26 -0.28
N LYS A 124 10.34 -6.27 -0.88
CA LYS A 124 10.98 -7.58 -1.11
C LYS A 124 12.21 -7.47 -2.02
N LEU A 125 12.16 -6.63 -3.06
CA LEU A 125 13.30 -6.36 -3.92
C LEU A 125 14.44 -5.66 -3.16
N GLU A 126 14.13 -4.67 -2.31
CA GLU A 126 15.13 -4.00 -1.47
C GLU A 126 15.77 -4.98 -0.47
N GLN A 127 14.97 -5.88 0.11
CA GLN A 127 15.43 -6.93 1.03
C GLN A 127 16.27 -8.03 0.36
N THR A 128 16.40 -8.03 -0.97
CA THR A 128 17.34 -8.94 -1.65
C THR A 128 18.80 -8.64 -1.32
N THR A 129 19.11 -7.42 -0.87
CA THR A 129 20.45 -7.02 -0.43
C THR A 129 20.40 -6.70 1.04
N THR A 130 21.09 -7.50 1.85
CA THR A 130 21.18 -7.25 3.29
C THR A 130 22.42 -6.43 3.58
N TYR A 131 22.28 -5.37 4.37
CA TYR A 131 23.38 -4.46 4.74
C TYR A 131 23.75 -4.64 6.22
N ALA A 132 25.03 -4.40 6.54
CA ALA A 132 25.51 -4.33 7.91
C ALA A 132 24.88 -3.14 8.64
N LYS A 133 24.48 -3.36 9.90
CA LYS A 133 23.89 -2.32 10.76
C LYS A 133 24.93 -1.52 11.56
N SER A 134 26.12 -2.10 11.77
CA SER A 134 27.26 -1.53 12.50
C SER A 134 28.55 -2.16 11.99
N ASP A 135 29.70 -1.71 12.50
CA ASP A 135 30.98 -2.35 12.24
C ASP A 135 31.08 -3.64 13.04
N GLY A 136 31.38 -4.75 12.36
CA GLY A 136 31.30 -6.07 12.98
C GLY A 136 32.11 -7.14 12.28
N ILE A 137 32.16 -8.32 12.89
CA ILE A 137 32.80 -9.51 12.34
C ILE A 137 31.73 -10.56 12.07
N ILE A 138 31.81 -11.18 10.90
CA ILE A 138 30.98 -12.33 10.54
C ILE A 138 31.62 -13.61 11.09
N CYS A 139 30.86 -14.36 11.85
CA CYS A 139 31.24 -15.65 12.42
C CYS A 139 30.30 -16.75 11.92
N ASN A 140 30.75 -18.01 11.92
CA ASN A 140 29.93 -19.18 11.59
C ASN A 140 29.16 -19.02 10.26
N MET A 141 29.87 -18.79 9.16
CA MET A 141 29.27 -18.66 7.83
C MET A 141 28.90 -20.03 7.26
N PHE A 142 27.62 -20.23 6.96
CA PHE A 142 27.05 -21.48 6.43
C PHE A 142 26.62 -21.38 4.96
N MET A 143 27.00 -20.31 4.26
CA MET A 143 26.65 -20.08 2.85
C MET A 143 27.86 -20.19 1.92
N SER A 144 27.59 -20.48 0.65
CA SER A 144 28.52 -20.38 -0.46
C SER A 144 27.77 -19.90 -1.70
N GLU A 145 28.48 -19.35 -2.67
CA GLU A 145 27.88 -18.85 -3.90
C GLU A 145 27.12 -19.97 -4.64
N GLY A 146 25.91 -19.67 -5.11
CA GLY A 146 25.07 -20.59 -5.87
C GLY A 146 24.16 -21.51 -5.04
N ILE A 147 24.25 -21.50 -3.71
CA ILE A 147 23.34 -22.26 -2.85
C ILE A 147 21.98 -21.54 -2.79
N VAL A 148 20.89 -22.33 -2.86
CA VAL A 148 19.53 -21.84 -2.63
C VAL A 148 19.29 -21.74 -1.14
N VAL A 149 18.85 -20.56 -0.69
CA VAL A 149 18.58 -20.27 0.73
C VAL A 149 17.10 -19.92 0.92
N ASP A 150 16.54 -20.35 2.05
CA ASP A 150 15.16 -20.02 2.46
C ASP A 150 15.16 -18.88 3.49
N GLU A 151 14.05 -18.16 3.64
CA GLU A 151 13.90 -16.99 4.52
C GLU A 151 14.16 -17.32 6.01
N GLN A 152 14.04 -18.59 6.41
CA GLN A 152 14.22 -19.05 7.79
C GLN A 152 15.61 -19.66 8.05
N MET A 153 16.48 -19.73 7.05
CA MET A 153 17.80 -20.34 7.19
C MET A 153 18.78 -19.38 7.87
N MET A 154 19.46 -19.84 8.91
CA MET A 154 20.58 -19.10 9.49
C MET A 154 21.78 -19.15 8.54
N LEU A 155 22.22 -17.98 8.09
CA LEU A 155 23.31 -17.87 7.12
C LEU A 155 24.67 -17.62 7.78
N PHE A 156 24.71 -16.74 8.78
CA PHE A 156 25.89 -16.41 9.57
C PHE A 156 25.50 -15.70 10.87
N ALA A 157 26.43 -15.61 11.81
CA ALA A 157 26.34 -14.74 12.97
C ALA A 157 27.08 -13.42 12.71
N PHE A 158 26.47 -12.29 13.07
CA PHE A 158 27.09 -10.97 12.99
C PHE A 158 27.40 -10.47 14.41
N VAL A 159 28.67 -10.22 14.70
CA VAL A 159 29.14 -9.74 16.00
C VAL A 159 29.49 -8.26 15.88
N ASP A 160 28.75 -7.41 16.58
CA ASP A 160 29.06 -5.98 16.68
C ASP A 160 30.37 -5.78 17.46
N THR A 161 31.28 -4.98 16.89
CA THR A 161 32.61 -4.73 17.49
C THR A 161 32.71 -3.43 18.27
N SER A 162 31.62 -2.65 18.36
CA SER A 162 31.58 -1.36 19.06
C SER A 162 31.76 -1.49 20.57
N GLN A 163 31.24 -2.56 21.18
CA GLN A 163 31.37 -2.83 22.61
C GLN A 163 31.72 -4.29 22.86
N TRP A 164 32.79 -4.50 23.61
CA TRP A 164 33.25 -5.81 24.04
C TRP A 164 33.04 -5.97 25.53
N TRP A 165 32.53 -7.13 25.94
CA TRP A 165 32.48 -7.54 27.33
C TRP A 165 33.07 -8.93 27.49
N VAL A 166 33.57 -9.21 28.69
CA VAL A 166 34.07 -10.53 29.05
C VAL A 166 33.16 -11.07 30.14
N GLN A 167 32.55 -12.22 29.87
CA GLN A 167 31.82 -12.95 30.89
C GLN A 167 32.79 -13.87 31.62
N ALA A 168 32.84 -13.73 32.95
CA ALA A 168 33.65 -14.57 33.81
C ALA A 168 32.74 -15.30 34.81
N ASN A 169 32.81 -16.62 34.81
CA ASN A 169 32.03 -17.45 35.72
C ASN A 169 32.85 -17.72 36.98
N PHE A 170 32.45 -17.15 38.11
CA PHE A 170 33.08 -17.35 39.42
C PHE A 170 32.20 -18.20 40.33
N LYS A 171 32.83 -18.90 41.29
CA LYS A 171 32.09 -19.57 42.36
C LYS A 171 31.41 -18.52 43.24
N GLU A 172 30.17 -18.78 43.65
CA GLU A 172 29.38 -17.87 44.51
C GLU A 172 30.12 -17.46 45.79
N THR A 173 30.90 -18.39 46.36
CA THR A 173 31.74 -18.12 47.54
C THR A 173 32.74 -16.99 47.35
N VAL A 174 33.22 -16.78 46.12
CA VAL A 174 34.18 -15.73 45.75
C VAL A 174 33.45 -14.49 45.20
N LEU A 175 32.26 -14.67 44.63
CA LEU A 175 31.47 -13.58 44.05
C LEU A 175 31.03 -12.55 45.10
N LYS A 176 30.93 -12.94 46.38
CA LYS A 176 30.57 -12.05 47.50
C LYS A 176 31.51 -10.84 47.65
N ASP A 177 32.76 -10.99 47.22
CA ASP A 177 33.78 -9.95 47.33
C ASP A 177 33.88 -9.08 46.06
N VAL A 178 33.08 -9.37 45.03
CA VAL A 178 33.06 -8.63 43.76
C VAL A 178 31.89 -7.65 43.74
N LYS A 179 32.14 -6.41 43.33
CA LYS A 179 31.14 -5.34 43.22
C LYS A 179 31.23 -4.64 41.86
N PRO A 180 30.10 -4.14 41.31
CA PRO A 180 30.13 -3.27 40.14
C PRO A 180 31.05 -2.05 40.36
N GLY A 181 31.78 -1.66 39.33
CA GLY A 181 32.75 -0.57 39.38
C GLY A 181 34.18 -0.99 39.78
N MET A 182 34.40 -2.23 40.21
CA MET A 182 35.74 -2.73 40.49
C MET A 182 36.57 -2.88 39.21
N LYS A 183 37.88 -2.60 39.29
CA LYS A 183 38.82 -2.81 38.18
C LYS A 183 39.11 -4.30 38.01
N ALA A 184 39.13 -4.76 36.77
CA ALA A 184 39.49 -6.13 36.40
C ALA A 184 40.69 -6.12 35.46
N ILE A 185 41.58 -7.11 35.64
CA ILE A 185 42.70 -7.38 34.75
C ILE A 185 42.37 -8.68 34.02
N ILE A 186 42.41 -8.65 32.69
CA ILE A 186 42.05 -9.76 31.82
C ILE A 186 43.26 -10.11 30.97
N VAL A 187 43.66 -11.38 30.99
CA VAL A 187 44.76 -11.92 30.18
C VAL A 187 44.23 -13.11 29.40
N PHE A 188 44.35 -13.06 28.08
CA PHE A 188 43.92 -14.16 27.22
C PHE A 188 45.11 -15.09 26.94
N PRO A 189 44.96 -16.42 27.08
CA PRO A 189 46.04 -17.37 26.79
C PRO A 189 46.58 -17.27 25.35
N MET A 190 45.73 -16.84 24.40
CA MET A 190 46.11 -16.64 23.00
C MET A 190 47.02 -15.41 22.80
N TYR A 191 47.06 -14.49 23.77
CA TYR A 191 47.86 -13.27 23.75
C TYR A 191 48.55 -13.06 25.12
N PRO A 192 49.51 -13.92 25.49
CA PRO A 192 50.11 -13.89 26.83
C PRO A 192 50.83 -12.58 27.14
N ASP A 193 51.33 -11.89 26.12
CA ASP A 193 52.05 -10.61 26.25
C ASP A 193 51.13 -9.39 26.32
N ARG A 194 49.80 -9.58 26.29
CA ARG A 194 48.81 -8.49 26.32
C ARG A 194 47.93 -8.57 27.56
N THR A 195 47.97 -7.49 28.33
CA THR A 195 47.10 -7.29 29.49
C THR A 195 46.00 -6.30 29.16
N PHE A 196 44.75 -6.75 29.30
CA PHE A 196 43.57 -5.93 29.10
C PHE A 196 43.03 -5.46 30.46
N HIS A 197 42.52 -4.24 30.49
CA HIS A 197 41.95 -3.63 31.68
C HIS A 197 40.45 -3.40 31.45
N GLY A 198 39.63 -3.73 32.46
CA GLY A 198 38.18 -3.58 32.40
C GLY A 198 37.60 -3.12 33.73
N ILE A 199 36.30 -2.87 33.73
CA ILE A 199 35.51 -2.53 34.90
C ILE A 199 34.37 -3.54 35.02
N VAL A 200 34.10 -4.02 36.23
CA VAL A 200 32.94 -4.89 36.50
C VAL A 200 31.67 -4.09 36.22
N GLY A 201 30.98 -4.41 35.13
CA GLY A 201 29.74 -3.74 34.74
C GLY A 201 28.54 -4.20 35.55
N GLN A 202 28.21 -5.49 35.46
CA GLN A 202 27.06 -6.08 36.12
C GLN A 202 27.43 -7.46 36.69
N ILE A 203 26.77 -7.82 37.79
CA ILE A 203 26.80 -9.15 38.39
C ILE A 203 25.39 -9.72 38.23
N GLY A 204 25.30 -10.94 37.69
CA GLY A 204 24.04 -11.65 37.42
C GLY A 204 24.00 -13.01 38.10
#